data_AF-W1XMF6-F1
#
_entry.id   AF-W1XMF6-F1
#
_cell.length_a   1.000
_cell.length_b   1.000
_cell.length_c   1.000
_cell.angle_alpha   90.00
_cell.angle_beta   90.00
_cell.angle_gamma   90.00
#
_symmetry.space_group_name_H-M   'P 1'
#
loop_
_entity.id
_entity.type
_entity.pdbx_description
1 polymer ?
#
loop_
_entity_poly.entity_id
_entity_poly.type
_entity_poly.pdbx_seq_one_letter_code
_entity_poly.pdbx_strand_id
1 'polypeptide(L)' 'MNVISLQNIEKSYGTRLLFKEVSMTFTTEKRLGLVGINGTGKSTFL' A
#
# COMPACT_ATOMS: atom_id res chain seq x y z
N MET A 1 10.52 -8.23 -14.98
CA MET A 1 9.48 -7.25 -15.35
C MET A 1 8.76 -6.80 -14.10
N ASN A 2 8.60 -5.49 -13.90
CA ASN A 2 7.74 -4.95 -12.85
C ASN A 2 6.30 -5.08 -13.33
N VAL A 3 5.41 -5.60 -12.47
CA VAL A 3 4.00 -5.77 -12.82
C VAL A 3 3.20 -4.55 -12.37
N ILE A 4 3.48 -4.03 -11.18
CA ILE A 4 2.84 -2.84 -10.61
C ILE A 4 3.92 -2.02 -9.90
N SER A 5 3.91 -0.70 -10.11
CA SER A 5 4.76 0.23 -9.38
C SER A 5 3.92 1.33 -8.75
N LEU A 6 4.04 1.47 -7.43
CA LEU A 6 3.46 2.56 -6.66
C LEU A 6 4.58 3.56 -6.38
N GLN A 7 4.31 4.84 -6.61
CA GLN A 7 5.24 5.92 -6.33
C GLN A 7 4.55 7.00 -5.52
N ASN A 8 5.06 7.23 -4.31
CA ASN A 8 4.65 8.28 -3.39
C ASN A 8 3.12 8.38 -3.20
N ILE A 9 2.45 7.24 -3.07
CA ILE A 9 0.99 7.24 -2.92
C ILE A 9 0.58 7.58 -1.49
N GLU A 10 -0.54 8.29 -1.37
CA GLU A 10 -1.18 8.67 -0.12
C GLU A 10 -2.68 8.34 -0.20
N LYS A 11 -3.27 7.96 0.93
CA LYS A 11 -4.72 7.82 1.05
C LYS A 11 -5.23 8.33 2.39
N SER A 12 -6.30 9.11 2.31
CA SER A 12 -7.08 9.57 3.45
C SER A 12 -8.58 9.32 3.24
N TYR A 13 -9.31 9.29 4.36
CA TYR A 13 -10.75 9.44 4.41
C TYR A 13 -11.07 10.67 5.26
N GLY A 14 -11.46 11.77 4.60
CA GLY A 14 -11.57 13.07 5.25
C GLY A 14 -10.21 13.51 5.80
N THR A 15 -10.16 13.85 7.09
CA THR A 15 -8.93 14.25 7.78
C THR A 15 -8.09 13.07 8.28
N ARG A 16 -8.59 11.84 8.20
CA ARG A 16 -7.87 10.65 8.67
C ARG A 16 -6.93 10.14 7.58
N LEU A 17 -5.64 10.31 7.81
CA LEU A 17 -4.57 9.71 7.01
C LEU A 17 -4.48 8.20 7.30
N LEU A 18 -4.50 7.36 6.26
CA LEU A 18 -4.30 5.91 6.39
C LEU A 18 -2.85 5.52 6.12
N PHE A 19 -2.27 6.05 5.04
CA PHE A 19 -0.87 5.88 4.69
C PHE A 19 -0.42 7.06 3.83
N LYS A 20 0.87 7.36 3.88
CA LYS A 20 1.54 8.45 3.16
C LYS A 20 2.87 7.96 2.62
N GLU A 21 3.28 8.51 1.48
CA GLU A 21 4.59 8.28 0.87
C GLU A 21 4.91 6.80 0.64
N VAL A 22 3.90 6.01 0.25
CA VAL A 22 4.15 4.60 -0.07
C VAL A 22 4.73 4.47 -1.47
N SER A 23 5.94 3.93 -1.55
CA SER A 23 6.63 3.59 -2.79
C SER A 23 7.02 2.11 -2.77
N MET A 24 6.50 1.32 -3.70
CA MET A 24 6.70 -0.12 -3.75
C MET A 24 6.59 -0.65 -5.18
N THR A 25 7.35 -1.69 -5.48
CA THR A 25 7.29 -2.40 -6.77
C THR A 25 6.92 -3.86 -6.56
N PHE A 26 5.87 -4.29 -7.26
CA PHE A 26 5.42 -5.67 -7.30
C PHE A 26 6.02 -6.36 -8.54
N THR A 27 6.63 -7.52 -8.32
CA THR A 27 7.21 -8.36 -9.38
C THR A 27 6.51 -9.70 -9.41
N THR A 28 6.50 -10.36 -10.57
CA THR A 28 6.02 -11.75 -10.71
C THR A 28 6.80 -12.69 -9.79
N GLU A 29 6.25 -13.88 -9.54
CA GLU A 29 6.87 -14.96 -8.74
C GLU A 29 7.18 -14.61 -7.27
N LYS A 30 6.65 -13.49 -6.75
CA LYS A 30 6.77 -13.12 -5.34
C LYS A 30 5.41 -13.15 -4.65
N ARG A 31 5.39 -13.72 -3.44
CA ARG A 31 4.28 -13.62 -2.50
C ARG A 31 4.64 -12.57 -1.46
N LEU A 32 3.81 -11.54 -1.33
CA LEU A 32 3.98 -10.45 -0.36
C LEU A 32 2.81 -10.46 0.63
N GLY A 33 3.12 -10.29 1.91
CA GLY A 33 2.12 -10.14 2.97
C GLY A 33 2.09 -8.71 3.48
N LEU A 34 0.89 -8.16 3.67
CA LEU A 34 0.69 -6.86 4.30
C LEU A 34 0.20 -7.04 5.73
N VAL A 35 1.00 -6.58 6.70
CA VAL A 35 0.72 -6.72 8.14
C VAL A 35 0.54 -5.37 8.81
N GLY A 36 -0.16 -5.35 9.95
CA GLY A 36 -0.46 -4.15 10.71
C GLY A 36 -1.76 -4.28 11.49
N ILE A 37 -1.98 -3.41 12.48
CA ILE A 37 -3.19 -3.44 13.31
C ILE A 37 -4.46 -3.07 12.51
N ASN A 38 -5.64 -3.37 13.05
CA ASN A 38 -6.90 -3.04 12.38
C ASN A 38 -7.05 -1.52 12.21
N GLY A 39 -7.51 -1.10 11.02
CA GLY A 39 -7.71 0.31 10.70
C GLY A 39 -6.48 1.07 10.17
N THR A 40 -5.34 0.42 9.91
CA THR A 40 -4.15 1.05 9.31
C THR A 40 -4.18 1.14 7.78
N GLY A 41 -5.33 0.90 7.15
CA GLY A 41 -5.46 0.99 5.70
C GLY A 41 -5.02 -0.24 4.90
N LYS A 42 -4.77 -1.39 5.54
CA LYS A 42 -4.36 -2.62 4.83
C LYS A 42 -5.32 -3.04 3.72
N SER A 43 -6.61 -3.16 4.02
CA SER A 43 -7.67 -3.48 3.04
C SER A 43 -7.95 -2.34 2.07
N THR A 44 -7.46 -1.12 2.35
CA THR A 44 -7.54 0.01 1.44
C THR A 44 -6.35 0.04 0.48
N PHE A 45 -5.24 -0.60 0.86
CA PHE A 45 -4.00 -0.66 0.09
C PHE A 45 -3.98 -1.81 -0.93
N LEU A 46 -4.62 -2.94 -0.59
CA LEU A 46 -4.84 -4.10 -1.48
C LEU A 46 -6.12 -3.91 -2.30
#